data_AF-A0A150P848-F1
#
_entry.id   AF-A0A150P848-F1
#
_cell.length_a   1.000
_cell.length_b   1.000
_cell.length_c   1.000
_cell.angle_alpha   90.00
_cell.angle_beta   90.00
_cell.angle_gamma   90.00
#
_symmetry.space_group_name_H-M   'P 1'
#
loop_
_entity.id
_entity.type
_entity.pdbx_description
1 polymer ?
#
loop_
_entity_poly.entity_id
_entity_poly.type
_entity_poly.pdbx_seq_one_letter_code
_entity_poly.pdbx_strand_id
1 'polypeptide(L)'
;MKTNRIRLGISALFAMASFSLVIAGFADTMEGTEREVDWRACQQRHAHASSQVERVRAAYRACATDNDCVRVDTSTYCGGTCGEMIHRAGVQQMRRVISHLNATVCREHWRMGCPYGTPACLASRPVCAGGACTFAPL
;
A
#
# COMPACT_ATOMS: atom_id res chain seq x y z
N MET A 1 71.29 32.17 44.86
CA MET A 1 70.13 32.94 45.38
C MET A 1 69.03 32.95 44.32
N LYS A 2 67.78 32.79 44.78
CA LYS A 2 66.49 32.91 44.07
C LYS A 2 66.04 31.75 43.16
N THR A 3 65.46 30.77 43.85
CA THR A 3 64.27 30.01 43.45
C THR A 3 63.13 30.95 43.01
N ASN A 4 62.48 30.68 41.87
CA ASN A 4 61.02 30.68 41.81
C ASN A 4 60.50 29.94 40.56
N ARG A 5 59.67 28.93 40.82
CA ARG A 5 58.83 28.23 39.84
C ARG A 5 57.59 29.07 39.56
N ILE A 6 57.15 29.17 38.30
CA ILE A 6 55.73 29.21 37.98
C ILE A 6 55.48 28.29 36.78
N ARG A 7 54.78 27.18 37.07
CA ARG A 7 54.10 26.32 36.10
C ARG A 7 52.94 27.13 35.52
N LEU A 8 52.71 27.08 34.21
CA LEU A 8 51.38 27.05 33.57
C LEU A 8 51.56 27.13 32.04
N GLY A 9 51.01 26.16 31.32
CA GLY A 9 50.73 26.31 29.89
C GLY A 9 51.46 25.37 28.91
N ILE A 10 51.45 24.06 29.14
CA ILE A 10 51.80 23.07 28.07
C ILE A 10 50.61 22.14 27.72
N SER A 11 49.45 22.28 28.37
CA SER A 11 48.35 21.31 28.25
C SER A 11 47.21 21.71 27.30
N ALA A 12 47.47 22.47 26.23
CA ALA A 12 46.40 22.88 25.31
C ALA A 12 46.66 22.60 23.82
N LEU A 13 47.71 21.87 23.45
CA LEU A 13 48.01 21.59 22.03
C LEU A 13 48.05 20.10 21.66
N PHE A 14 47.77 19.18 22.59
CA PHE A 14 47.74 17.72 22.33
C PHE A 14 46.39 17.07 22.69
N ALA A 15 45.28 17.71 22.33
CA ALA A 15 43.95 17.10 22.44
C ALA A 15 43.11 17.23 21.16
N MET A 16 43.71 17.61 20.03
CA MET A 16 43.03 17.79 18.74
C MET A 16 43.70 16.97 17.64
N ALA A 17 44.16 15.75 17.96
CA ALA A 17 44.78 14.85 16.96
C ALA A 17 44.35 13.38 17.12
N SER A 18 43.35 13.08 17.93
CA SER A 18 42.91 11.70 18.19
C SER A 18 41.45 11.42 17.86
N PHE A 19 40.71 12.42 17.36
CA PHE A 19 39.28 12.29 17.02
C PHE A 19 39.01 12.16 15.51
N SER A 20 40.04 12.00 14.69
CA SER A 20 39.88 11.92 13.23
C SER A 20 39.89 10.49 12.65
N LEU A 21 40.11 9.46 13.47
CA LEU A 21 40.28 8.07 13.00
C LEU A 21 39.14 7.11 13.35
N VAL A 22 38.01 7.60 13.89
CA VAL A 22 36.83 6.76 14.20
C VAL A 22 35.63 7.04 13.28
N ILE A 23 35.66 8.10 12.47
CA ILE A 23 34.50 8.50 11.64
C ILE A 23 34.49 7.83 10.25
N ALA A 24 35.56 7.16 9.83
CA ALA A 24 35.58 6.45 8.55
C ALA A 24 34.87 5.08 8.57
N GLY A 25 34.53 4.54 9.76
CA GLY A 25 33.92 3.21 9.89
C GLY A 25 32.39 3.18 9.84
N PHE A 26 31.71 4.33 9.85
CA PHE A 26 30.25 4.41 9.98
C PHE A 26 29.54 5.11 8.82
N ALA A 27 30.28 5.63 7.83
CA ALA A 27 29.68 6.27 6.66
C ALA A 27 29.22 5.27 5.58
N ASP A 28 29.70 4.02 5.62
CA ASP A 28 29.39 2.99 4.61
C ASP A 28 28.04 2.26 4.81
N THR A 29 27.29 2.53 5.88
CA THR A 29 26.11 1.70 6.24
C THR A 29 24.76 2.40 6.17
N MET A 30 24.65 3.60 5.61
CA MET A 30 23.35 4.25 5.39
C MET A 30 23.20 4.95 4.03
N GLU A 31 23.82 4.42 2.97
CA GLU A 31 23.21 4.56 1.64
C GLU A 31 22.04 3.58 1.56
N GLY A 32 20.93 3.98 2.20
CA GLY A 32 19.65 3.34 1.97
C GLY A 32 19.35 3.50 0.49
N THR A 33 19.56 2.43 -0.29
CA THR A 33 19.10 2.37 -1.67
C THR A 33 17.60 2.61 -1.64
N GLU A 34 17.17 3.83 -1.95
CA GLU A 34 15.76 4.09 -2.28
C GLU A 34 15.44 3.17 -3.45
N ARG A 35 14.79 2.05 -3.15
CA ARG A 35 14.44 1.06 -4.16
C ARG A 35 13.36 1.70 -5.02
N GLU A 36 13.77 2.21 -6.18
CA GLU A 36 12.87 2.82 -7.15
C GLU A 36 11.71 1.85 -7.42
N VAL A 37 10.49 2.29 -7.11
CA VAL A 37 9.29 1.48 -7.30
C VAL A 37 8.98 1.45 -8.78
N ASP A 38 8.98 0.26 -9.38
CA ASP A 38 8.52 0.07 -10.75
C ASP A 38 7.01 0.33 -10.84
N TRP A 39 6.67 1.59 -11.11
CA TRP A 39 5.30 2.04 -11.19
C TRP A 39 4.50 1.32 -12.27
N ARG A 40 5.15 0.95 -13.39
CA ARG A 40 4.48 0.24 -14.48
C ARG A 40 4.10 -1.17 -14.04
N ALA A 41 4.98 -1.87 -13.34
CA ALA A 41 4.68 -3.18 -12.76
C ALA A 41 3.55 -3.08 -11.70
N CYS A 42 3.56 -2.05 -10.87
CA CYS A 42 2.48 -1.79 -9.90
C CYS A 42 1.12 -1.65 -10.60
N GLN A 43 1.04 -0.79 -11.63
CA GLN A 43 -0.18 -0.54 -12.40
C GLN A 43 -0.69 -1.80 -13.11
N GLN A 44 0.21 -2.58 -13.72
CA GLN A 44 -0.16 -3.83 -14.39
C GLN A 44 -0.78 -4.86 -13.43
N ARG A 45 -0.21 -5.02 -12.23
CA ARG A 45 -0.76 -5.94 -11.23
C ARG A 45 -2.09 -5.47 -10.67
N HIS A 46 -2.22 -4.16 -10.41
CA HIS A 46 -3.49 -3.58 -9.98
C HIS A 46 -4.58 -3.80 -11.05
N ALA A 47 -4.29 -3.47 -12.31
CA ALA A 47 -5.21 -3.69 -13.43
C ALA A 47 -5.59 -5.17 -13.60
N HIS A 48 -4.63 -6.08 -13.44
CA HIS A 48 -4.90 -7.51 -13.47
C HIS A 48 -5.89 -7.92 -12.36
N ALA A 49 -5.65 -7.49 -11.12
CA ALA A 49 -6.56 -7.76 -10.00
C ALA A 49 -7.96 -7.18 -10.25
N SER A 50 -8.07 -5.93 -10.70
CA SER A 50 -9.34 -5.29 -11.05
C SER A 50 -10.09 -6.06 -12.15
N SER A 51 -9.40 -6.59 -13.16
CA SER A 51 -10.04 -7.36 -14.23
C SER A 51 -10.69 -8.67 -13.74
N GLN A 52 -10.13 -9.29 -12.69
CA GLN A 52 -10.70 -10.51 -12.09
C GLN A 52 -11.96 -10.19 -11.30
N VAL A 53 -11.96 -9.08 -10.56
CA VAL A 53 -13.15 -8.57 -9.85
C VAL A 53 -14.27 -8.24 -10.84
N GLU A 54 -13.95 -7.53 -11.93
CA GLU A 54 -14.94 -7.16 -12.95
C GLU A 54 -15.56 -8.38 -13.64
N ARG A 55 -14.79 -9.44 -13.89
CA ARG A 55 -15.34 -10.71 -14.42
C ARG A 55 -16.42 -11.30 -13.51
N VAL A 56 -16.19 -11.33 -12.20
CA VAL A 56 -17.19 -11.83 -11.25
C VAL A 56 -18.39 -10.90 -11.19
N ARG A 57 -18.17 -9.58 -11.15
CA ARG A 57 -19.25 -8.59 -11.18
C ARG A 57 -20.15 -8.75 -12.41
N ALA A 58 -19.56 -8.86 -13.60
CA ALA A 58 -20.28 -9.04 -14.85
C ALA A 58 -21.14 -10.32 -14.84
N ALA A 59 -20.60 -11.44 -14.30
CA ALA A 59 -21.32 -12.70 -14.19
C ALA A 59 -22.52 -12.64 -13.23
N TYR A 60 -22.48 -11.75 -12.23
CA TYR A 60 -23.53 -11.58 -11.22
C TYR A 60 -24.20 -10.21 -11.29
N ARG A 61 -24.29 -9.61 -12.48
CA ARG A 61 -24.94 -8.30 -12.66
C ARG A 61 -26.46 -8.37 -12.69
N ALA A 62 -27.05 -9.44 -13.22
CA ALA A 62 -28.49 -9.50 -13.47
C ALA A 62 -29.32 -9.54 -12.17
N CYS A 63 -30.50 -8.92 -12.16
CA CYS A 63 -31.44 -8.92 -11.04
C CYS A 63 -32.89 -8.78 -11.52
N ALA A 64 -33.84 -9.14 -10.65
CA ALA A 64 -35.26 -8.88 -10.84
C ALA A 64 -35.79 -7.81 -9.88
N THR A 65 -35.24 -7.75 -8.66
CA THR A 65 -35.67 -6.82 -7.61
C THR A 65 -34.48 -6.21 -6.86
N ASP A 66 -34.70 -5.07 -6.18
CA ASP A 66 -33.68 -4.46 -5.31
C ASP A 66 -33.16 -5.45 -4.25
N ASN A 67 -34.02 -6.35 -3.79
CA ASN A 67 -33.65 -7.36 -2.80
C ASN A 67 -32.64 -8.37 -3.34
N ASP A 68 -32.47 -8.51 -4.66
CA ASP A 68 -31.46 -9.40 -5.24
C ASP A 68 -30.05 -8.82 -5.16
N CYS A 69 -29.94 -7.49 -5.04
CA CYS A 69 -28.69 -6.77 -5.13
C CYS A 69 -28.09 -6.50 -3.75
N VAL A 70 -26.77 -6.62 -3.67
CA VAL A 70 -25.98 -6.29 -2.49
C VAL A 70 -24.71 -5.56 -2.87
N ARG A 71 -24.28 -4.68 -1.96
CA ARG A 71 -22.94 -4.11 -2.00
C ARG A 71 -21.95 -5.11 -1.42
N VAL A 72 -20.87 -5.38 -2.15
CA VAL A 72 -19.74 -6.19 -1.68
C VAL A 72 -18.48 -5.34 -1.67
N ASP A 73 -17.70 -5.43 -0.60
CA ASP A 73 -16.37 -4.84 -0.58
C ASP A 73 -15.46 -5.63 -1.53
N THR A 74 -14.88 -4.95 -2.50
CA THR A 74 -13.96 -5.51 -3.50
C THR A 74 -12.51 -5.06 -3.28
N SER A 75 -12.23 -4.45 -2.13
CA SER A 75 -10.88 -4.07 -1.73
C SER A 75 -9.95 -5.28 -1.63
N THR A 76 -8.71 -5.09 -2.08
CA THR A 76 -7.64 -6.10 -2.06
C THR A 76 -6.40 -5.48 -1.43
N TYR A 77 -5.35 -6.26 -1.18
CA TYR A 77 -4.06 -5.69 -0.77
C TYR A 77 -3.39 -4.84 -1.87
N CYS A 78 -3.89 -4.89 -3.11
CA CYS A 78 -3.43 -4.02 -4.18
C CYS A 78 -4.02 -2.60 -4.05
N GLY A 79 -5.18 -2.44 -3.40
CA GLY A 79 -5.89 -1.18 -3.35
C GLY A 79 -7.32 -1.33 -2.84
N GLY A 80 -7.85 -0.24 -2.29
CA GLY A 80 -9.21 -0.15 -1.82
C GLY A 80 -10.17 0.24 -2.93
N THR A 81 -11.45 -0.05 -2.71
CA THR A 81 -12.52 0.26 -3.66
C THR A 81 -13.73 0.84 -2.92
N CYS A 82 -14.69 1.37 -3.69
CA CYS A 82 -16.00 1.71 -3.13
C CYS A 82 -16.94 0.51 -3.03
N GLY A 83 -16.44 -0.70 -3.27
CA GLY A 83 -17.25 -1.90 -3.41
C GLY A 83 -18.10 -1.90 -4.68
N GLU A 84 -18.65 -3.07 -4.98
CA GLU A 84 -19.44 -3.32 -6.18
C GLU A 84 -20.85 -3.78 -5.85
N MET A 85 -21.79 -3.49 -6.74
CA MET A 85 -23.17 -3.97 -6.65
C MET A 85 -23.31 -5.24 -7.48
N ILE A 86 -23.61 -6.36 -6.83
CA ILE A 86 -23.80 -7.65 -7.49
C ILE A 86 -25.04 -8.36 -6.94
N HIS A 87 -25.52 -9.34 -7.68
CA HIS A 87 -26.53 -10.27 -7.22
C HIS A 87 -26.02 -11.07 -6.00
N ARG A 88 -26.88 -11.30 -5.00
CA ARG A 88 -26.54 -12.00 -3.74
C ARG A 88 -25.88 -13.36 -3.94
N ALA A 89 -26.29 -14.09 -4.98
CA ALA A 89 -25.70 -15.38 -5.34
C ALA A 89 -24.18 -15.30 -5.64
N GLY A 90 -23.66 -14.13 -6.04
CA GLY A 90 -22.25 -13.92 -6.38
C GLY A 90 -21.33 -13.63 -5.20
N VAL A 91 -21.86 -13.38 -4.00
CA VAL A 91 -21.06 -12.92 -2.84
C VAL A 91 -19.94 -13.89 -2.50
N GLN A 92 -20.21 -15.19 -2.47
CA GLN A 92 -19.19 -16.20 -2.14
C GLN A 92 -18.12 -16.31 -3.22
N GLN A 93 -18.50 -16.19 -4.50
CA GLN A 93 -17.54 -16.18 -5.60
C GLN A 93 -16.64 -14.94 -5.54
N MET A 94 -17.21 -13.76 -5.23
CA MET A 94 -16.44 -12.54 -5.05
C MET A 94 -15.43 -12.65 -3.89
N ARG A 95 -15.85 -13.20 -2.74
CA ARG A 95 -14.94 -13.43 -1.60
C ARG A 95 -13.78 -14.36 -1.97
N ARG A 96 -14.05 -15.43 -2.72
CA ARG A 96 -13.02 -16.36 -3.20
C ARG A 96 -12.03 -15.67 -4.14
N VAL A 97 -12.50 -14.86 -5.09
CA VAL A 97 -11.59 -14.16 -6.02
C VAL A 97 -10.72 -13.15 -5.28
N ILE A 98 -11.28 -12.38 -4.35
CA ILE A 98 -10.51 -11.41 -3.53
C ILE A 98 -9.46 -12.13 -2.69
N SER A 99 -9.83 -13.23 -2.02
CA SER A 99 -8.89 -14.02 -1.23
C SER A 99 -7.75 -14.57 -2.09
N HIS A 100 -8.07 -15.09 -3.27
CA HIS A 100 -7.08 -15.58 -4.21
C HIS A 100 -6.14 -14.47 -4.70
N LEU A 101 -6.66 -13.30 -5.08
CA LEU A 101 -5.88 -12.14 -5.50
C LEU A 101 -4.93 -11.66 -4.38
N ASN A 102 -5.43 -11.60 -3.14
CA ASN A 102 -4.63 -11.24 -1.97
C ASN A 102 -3.49 -12.23 -1.72
N ALA A 103 -3.75 -13.52 -1.88
CA ALA A 103 -2.76 -14.57 -1.67
C ALA A 103 -1.68 -14.60 -2.78
N THR A 104 -1.98 -14.10 -3.98
CA THR A 104 -1.12 -14.23 -5.16
C THR A 104 -0.61 -12.87 -5.65
N VAL A 105 -1.43 -12.14 -6.40
CA VAL A 105 -1.07 -10.91 -7.12
C VAL A 105 -0.73 -9.77 -6.16
N CYS A 106 -1.58 -9.56 -5.15
CA CYS A 106 -1.49 -8.38 -4.30
C CYS A 106 -0.46 -8.52 -3.19
N ARG A 107 -0.12 -9.74 -2.79
CA ARG A 107 1.04 -9.97 -1.91
C ARG A 107 2.33 -9.48 -2.57
N GLU A 108 2.49 -9.78 -3.86
CA GLU A 108 3.67 -9.33 -4.60
C GLU A 108 3.63 -7.83 -4.87
N HIS A 109 2.45 -7.26 -5.16
CA HIS A 109 2.25 -5.81 -5.25
C HIS A 109 2.75 -5.08 -3.99
N TRP A 110 2.38 -5.58 -2.81
CA TRP A 110 2.85 -5.02 -1.54
C TRP A 110 4.37 -5.18 -1.33
N ARG A 111 4.93 -6.36 -1.64
CA ARG A 111 6.39 -6.61 -1.56
C ARG A 111 7.20 -5.71 -2.49
N MET A 112 6.61 -5.29 -3.60
CA MET A 112 7.24 -4.35 -4.51
C MET A 112 7.25 -2.90 -3.99
N GLY A 113 6.66 -2.62 -2.83
CA GLY A 113 6.55 -1.26 -2.30
C GLY A 113 5.55 -0.40 -3.07
N CYS A 114 4.64 -1.03 -3.83
CA CYS A 114 3.59 -0.29 -4.51
C CYS A 114 2.65 0.38 -3.50
N PRO A 115 2.26 1.65 -3.71
CA PRO A 115 1.40 2.37 -2.80
C PRO A 115 -0.02 1.82 -2.83
N TYR A 116 -0.64 1.82 -1.66
CA TYR A 116 -2.04 1.50 -1.48
C TYR A 116 -2.88 2.78 -1.56
N GLY A 117 -3.97 2.76 -2.31
CA GLY A 117 -4.93 3.87 -2.37
C GLY A 117 -6.37 3.37 -2.33
N THR A 118 -7.25 4.17 -1.74
CA THR A 118 -8.70 3.98 -1.77
C THR A 118 -9.32 5.28 -2.30
N PRO A 119 -10.19 5.25 -3.32
CA PRO A 119 -10.89 6.45 -3.77
C PRO A 119 -11.88 6.96 -2.72
N ALA A 120 -12.23 8.25 -2.79
CA ALA A 120 -13.31 8.80 -1.99
C ALA A 120 -14.65 8.21 -2.46
N CYS A 121 -15.39 7.59 -1.53
CA CYS A 121 -16.60 6.86 -1.85
C CYS A 121 -17.86 7.64 -1.49
N LEU A 122 -18.79 7.71 -2.43
CA LEU A 122 -20.12 8.25 -2.18
C LEU A 122 -20.98 7.20 -1.45
N ALA A 123 -21.77 7.70 -0.50
CA ALA A 123 -22.77 6.91 0.19
C ALA A 123 -23.83 6.46 -0.84
N SER A 124 -24.07 5.16 -0.93
CA SER A 124 -24.96 4.57 -1.94
C SER A 124 -25.62 3.28 -1.43
N ARG A 125 -26.79 2.98 -1.99
CA ARG A 125 -27.55 1.74 -1.76
C ARG A 125 -27.60 0.89 -3.03
N PRO A 126 -27.63 -0.45 -2.91
CA PRO A 126 -27.85 -1.34 -4.04
C PRO A 126 -29.30 -1.21 -4.54
N VAL A 127 -29.48 -1.19 -5.86
CA VAL A 127 -30.80 -1.22 -6.52
C VAL A 127 -30.75 -2.09 -7.76
N CYS A 128 -31.90 -2.61 -8.16
CA CYS A 128 -32.10 -3.26 -9.45
C CYS A 128 -32.69 -2.26 -10.43
N ALA A 129 -31.88 -1.78 -11.37
CA ALA A 129 -32.32 -0.84 -12.40
C ALA A 129 -31.98 -1.38 -13.79
N GLY A 130 -32.99 -1.44 -14.67
CA GLY A 130 -32.81 -1.98 -16.03
C GLY A 130 -32.36 -3.45 -16.06
N GLY A 131 -32.81 -4.25 -15.08
CA GLY A 131 -32.42 -5.67 -14.94
C GLY A 131 -30.99 -5.90 -14.47
N ALA A 132 -30.32 -4.86 -13.95
CA ALA A 132 -28.95 -4.94 -13.46
C ALA A 132 -28.79 -4.34 -12.05
N CYS A 133 -28.00 -5.01 -11.22
CA CYS A 133 -27.54 -4.47 -9.96
C CYS A 133 -26.66 -3.26 -10.22
N THR A 134 -27.06 -2.14 -9.66
CA THR A 134 -26.36 -0.86 -9.73
C THR A 134 -26.51 -0.12 -8.40
N PHE A 135 -25.93 1.07 -8.31
CA PHE A 135 -26.02 1.93 -7.14
C PHE A 135 -27.03 3.06 -7.37
N ALA A 136 -27.71 3.44 -6.29
CA ALA A 136 -28.42 4.70 -6.18
C ALA A 136 -27.82 5.51 -5.01
N PRO A 137 -27.77 6.85 -5.09
CA PRO A 137 -27.42 7.69 -3.94
C PRO A 137 -28.29 7.36 -2.72
N LEU A 138 -27.71 7.52 -1.53
CA LEU A 138 -28.44 7.49 -0.26
C LEU A 138 -29.16 8.81 -0.01
#